data_AF-A0A5B7G9B1-F1
#
_entry.id   AF-A0A5B7G9B1-F1
#
_cell.length_a   1.000
_cell.length_b   1.000
_cell.length_c   1.000
_cell.angle_alpha   90.00
_cell.angle_beta   90.00
_cell.angle_gamma   90.00
#
_symmetry.space_group_name_H-M   'P 1'
#
loop_
_entity.id
_entity.type
_entity.pdbx_description
1 polymer ?
#
loop_
_entity_poly.entity_id
_entity_poly.type
_entity_poly.pdbx_seq_one_letter_code
_entity_poly.pdbx_strand_id
1 'polypeptide(L)'
;MRGHLAWRAGATAETLRTAAVACLEAACRTGLTAQPMMEEVKECTVLLPALIEDDAEMTRLFACSVVQCVATTYTCLIDTKTLHTLADKVLKRLDDVARAVRLKAAHVLSVLFQNLPEGYDVTLNTAYLQDLCKDALIFLDDPDEQLQEAVCEWLERMKVVCPDILMKLLESEAHKFRNAHICHTLITTMKTLHLT
;
A
#
# COMPACT_ATOMS: atom_id res chain seq x y z
N MET A 1 30.94 -10.43 13.80
CA MET A 1 31.15 -9.27 12.89
C MET A 1 31.72 -9.62 11.51
N ARG A 2 32.66 -10.58 11.34
CA ARG A 2 33.23 -10.89 10.00
C ARG A 2 32.32 -11.65 9.02
N GLY A 3 31.27 -12.34 9.50
CA GLY A 3 30.34 -13.10 8.65
C GLY A 3 29.32 -12.26 7.86
N HIS A 4 29.16 -10.98 8.19
CA HIS A 4 28.21 -10.07 7.53
C HIS A 4 28.85 -9.18 6.45
N LEU A 5 30.16 -9.34 6.20
CA LEU A 5 30.92 -8.59 5.18
C LEU A 5 31.44 -9.52 4.08
N ALA A 6 30.74 -10.63 3.84
CA ALA A 6 31.03 -11.50 2.71
C ALA A 6 30.58 -10.79 1.43
N TRP A 7 31.52 -10.51 0.52
CA TRP A 7 31.20 -9.97 -0.79
C TRP A 7 30.30 -10.94 -1.55
N ARG A 8 29.21 -10.42 -2.09
CA ARG A 8 28.35 -11.10 -3.06
C ARG A 8 28.11 -10.12 -4.19
N ALA A 9 28.04 -10.60 -5.42
CA ALA A 9 27.66 -9.74 -6.54
C ALA A 9 26.32 -9.05 -6.23
N GLY A 10 26.27 -7.73 -6.39
CA GLY A 10 25.07 -6.92 -6.08
C GLY A 10 24.93 -6.48 -4.63
N ALA A 11 25.58 -7.11 -3.64
CA ALA A 11 25.37 -6.80 -2.21
C ALA A 11 25.75 -5.36 -1.82
N THR A 12 26.79 -4.80 -2.44
CA THR A 12 27.16 -3.38 -2.22
C THR A 12 26.08 -2.44 -2.75
N ALA A 13 25.53 -2.73 -3.93
CA ALA A 13 24.49 -1.91 -4.55
C ALA A 13 23.17 -2.02 -3.78
N GLU A 14 22.82 -3.22 -3.33
CA GLU A 14 21.68 -3.49 -2.45
C GLU A 14 21.79 -2.71 -1.13
N THR A 15 22.91 -2.86 -0.42
CA THR A 15 23.15 -2.16 0.86
C THR A 15 23.08 -0.65 0.68
N LEU A 16 23.63 -0.11 -0.41
CA LEU A 16 23.59 1.33 -0.69
C LEU A 16 22.16 1.80 -0.96
N ARG A 17 21.36 1.05 -1.72
CA ARG A 17 19.94 1.37 -1.95
C ARG A 17 19.17 1.33 -0.63
N THR A 18 19.33 0.28 0.18
CA THR A 18 18.72 0.18 1.51
C THR A 18 19.08 1.36 2.40
N ALA A 19 20.36 1.75 2.46
CA ALA A 19 20.81 2.89 3.25
C ALA A 19 20.21 4.22 2.73
N ALA A 20 20.20 4.42 1.42
CA ALA A 20 19.65 5.63 0.80
C ALA A 20 18.15 5.77 1.08
N VAL A 21 17.36 4.71 0.90
CA VAL A 21 15.91 4.76 1.17
C VAL A 21 15.62 4.89 2.67
N ALA A 22 16.46 4.33 3.55
CA ALA A 22 16.33 4.54 4.99
C ALA A 22 16.61 5.99 5.39
N CYS A 23 17.60 6.64 4.77
CA CYS A 23 17.86 8.07 4.95
C CYS A 23 16.70 8.93 4.45
N LEU A 24 16.15 8.61 3.27
CA LEU A 24 14.97 9.30 2.74
C LEU A 24 13.77 9.14 3.67
N GLU A 25 13.51 7.93 4.16
CA GLU A 25 12.43 7.64 5.12
C GLU A 25 12.60 8.46 6.41
N ALA A 26 13.81 8.51 6.96
CA ALA A 26 14.11 9.34 8.13
C ALA A 26 13.91 10.83 7.85
N ALA A 27 14.33 11.33 6.68
CA ALA A 27 14.13 12.72 6.28
C ALA A 27 12.64 13.05 6.12
N CYS A 28 11.87 12.19 5.44
CA CYS A 28 10.44 12.33 5.25
C CYS A 28 9.70 12.39 6.60
N ARG A 29 10.06 11.54 7.56
CA ARG A 29 9.47 11.52 8.92
C ARG A 29 9.65 12.81 9.72
N THR A 30 10.60 13.67 9.36
CA THR A 30 10.74 14.98 10.01
C THR A 30 9.56 15.91 9.74
N GLY A 31 8.77 15.62 8.69
CA GLY A 31 7.63 16.46 8.30
C GLY A 31 8.03 17.79 7.66
N LEU A 32 9.30 17.97 7.29
CA LEU A 32 9.79 19.23 6.73
C LEU A 32 9.25 19.47 5.31
N THR A 33 8.34 20.42 5.17
CA THR A 33 7.73 20.78 3.87
C THR A 33 8.35 22.03 3.24
N ALA A 34 9.61 22.33 3.59
CA ALA A 34 10.35 23.41 2.93
C ALA A 34 10.58 23.07 1.44
N GLN A 35 10.57 24.09 0.58
CA GLN A 35 10.62 23.92 -0.89
C GLN A 35 11.76 23.00 -1.40
N PRO A 36 13.02 23.11 -0.91
CA PRO A 36 14.07 22.18 -1.33
C PRO A 36 13.68 20.73 -1.04
N MET A 37 13.35 20.43 0.22
CA MET A 37 12.94 19.08 0.65
C MET A 37 11.77 18.55 -0.19
N MET A 38 10.79 19.38 -0.53
CA MET A 38 9.69 18.95 -1.38
C MET A 38 10.15 18.51 -2.77
N GLU A 39 11.06 19.26 -3.41
CA GLU A 39 11.60 18.87 -4.72
C GLU A 39 12.47 17.61 -4.61
N GLU A 40 13.29 17.47 -3.56
CA GLU A 40 14.06 16.24 -3.35
C GLU A 40 13.16 15.01 -3.12
N VAL A 41 12.10 15.14 -2.32
CA VAL A 41 11.12 14.06 -2.09
C VAL A 41 10.38 13.73 -3.38
N LYS A 42 10.03 14.73 -4.19
CA LYS A 42 9.37 14.54 -5.49
C LYS A 42 10.26 13.80 -6.48
N GLU A 43 11.54 14.17 -6.58
CA GLU A 43 12.52 13.46 -7.39
C GLU A 43 12.69 12.02 -6.91
N CYS A 44 12.70 11.77 -5.61
CA CYS A 44 12.80 10.41 -5.08
C CYS A 44 11.52 9.59 -5.27
N THR A 45 10.34 10.24 -5.29
CA THR A 45 9.04 9.57 -5.43
C THR A 45 8.95 8.77 -6.72
N VAL A 46 9.57 9.25 -7.80
CA VAL A 46 9.58 8.55 -9.10
C VAL A 46 10.36 7.22 -9.06
N LEU A 47 11.24 7.05 -8.08
CA LEU A 47 12.06 5.84 -7.89
C LEU A 47 11.37 4.79 -7.02
N LEU A 48 10.36 5.18 -6.23
CA LEU A 48 9.68 4.31 -5.28
C LEU A 48 9.08 3.05 -5.93
N PRO A 49 8.45 3.09 -7.11
CA PRO A 49 7.92 1.88 -7.75
C PRO A 49 8.98 0.78 -7.92
N ALA A 50 10.21 1.14 -8.29
CA ALA A 50 11.30 0.18 -8.45
C ALA A 50 11.85 -0.30 -7.09
N LEU A 51 11.91 0.57 -6.09
CA LEU A 51 12.40 0.23 -4.75
C LEU A 51 11.42 -0.66 -3.96
N ILE A 52 10.11 -0.53 -4.21
CA ILE A 52 9.08 -1.41 -3.65
C ILE A 52 9.23 -2.85 -4.18
N GLU A 53 9.75 -3.02 -5.39
CA GLU A 53 9.99 -4.32 -6.03
C GLU A 53 11.44 -4.82 -5.86
N ASP A 54 12.27 -4.16 -5.04
CA ASP A 54 13.68 -4.53 -4.83
C ASP A 54 13.83 -5.92 -4.18
N ASP A 55 14.94 -6.62 -4.45
CA ASP A 55 15.20 -7.95 -3.89
C ASP A 55 15.41 -7.93 -2.37
N ALA A 56 15.95 -6.84 -1.82
CA ALA A 56 16.16 -6.72 -0.38
C ALA A 56 14.89 -6.34 0.37
N GLU A 57 14.53 -7.18 1.34
CA GLU A 57 13.40 -6.97 2.24
C GLU A 57 13.40 -5.57 2.88
N MET A 58 14.55 -5.14 3.42
CA MET A 58 14.67 -3.84 4.08
C MET A 58 14.47 -2.68 3.11
N THR A 59 14.92 -2.79 1.86
CA THR A 59 14.68 -1.77 0.84
C THR A 59 13.19 -1.64 0.56
N ARG A 60 12.48 -2.77 0.36
CA ARG A 60 11.02 -2.76 0.15
C ARG A 60 10.28 -2.17 1.34
N LEU A 61 10.67 -2.55 2.56
CA LEU A 61 10.04 -2.07 3.79
C LEU A 61 10.19 -0.56 3.97
N PHE A 62 11.40 -0.03 3.77
CA PHE A 62 11.64 1.41 3.81
C PHE A 62 10.96 2.14 2.66
N ALA A 63 10.96 1.59 1.44
CA ALA A 63 10.26 2.18 0.30
C ALA A 63 8.76 2.33 0.57
N CYS A 64 8.10 1.27 1.07
CA CYS A 64 6.70 1.35 1.49
C CYS A 64 6.49 2.40 2.62
N SER A 65 7.45 2.53 3.55
CA SER A 65 7.38 3.55 4.60
C SER A 65 7.54 4.97 4.06
N VAL A 66 8.37 5.17 3.03
CA VAL A 66 8.45 6.46 2.30
C VAL A 66 7.14 6.75 1.59
N VAL A 67 6.53 5.78 0.90
CA VAL A 67 5.21 5.95 0.27
C VAL A 67 4.18 6.39 1.30
N GLN A 68 4.16 5.77 2.48
CA GLN A 68 3.30 6.17 3.58
C GLN A 68 3.49 7.65 3.92
N CYS A 69 4.74 8.10 4.05
CA CYS A 69 5.04 9.48 4.41
C CYS A 69 4.69 10.48 3.30
N VAL A 70 4.95 10.14 2.03
CA VAL A 70 4.53 10.97 0.90
C VAL A 70 3.01 11.13 0.90
N ALA A 71 2.28 10.04 1.11
CA ALA A 71 0.83 10.03 1.16
C ALA A 71 0.21 10.74 2.38
N THR A 72 0.96 10.97 3.47
CA THR A 72 0.47 11.72 4.64
C THR A 72 0.93 13.17 4.67
N THR A 73 2.14 13.44 4.24
CA THR A 73 2.85 14.72 4.51
C THR A 73 3.04 15.54 3.24
N TYR A 74 3.24 14.87 2.11
CA TYR A 74 3.53 15.48 0.82
C TYR A 74 2.42 15.17 -0.19
N THR A 75 1.16 15.23 0.26
CA THR A 75 -0.01 14.82 -0.51
C THR A 75 -0.13 15.51 -1.87
N CYS A 76 0.34 16.75 -1.98
CA CYS A 76 0.37 17.51 -3.23
C CYS A 76 1.29 16.91 -4.31
N LEU A 77 2.18 15.97 -3.95
CA LEU A 77 3.06 15.26 -4.88
C LEU A 77 2.39 14.02 -5.50
N ILE A 78 1.25 13.59 -4.97
CA ILE A 78 0.51 12.45 -5.49
C ILE A 78 -0.56 12.98 -6.44
N ASP A 79 -0.41 12.68 -7.73
CA ASP A 79 -1.50 12.78 -8.70
C ASP A 79 -2.18 11.41 -8.90
N THR A 80 -3.26 11.37 -9.69
CA THR A 80 -4.00 10.12 -9.95
C THR A 80 -3.10 9.02 -10.51
N LYS A 81 -2.19 9.35 -11.43
CA LYS A 81 -1.28 8.39 -12.05
C LYS A 81 -0.29 7.82 -11.05
N THR A 82 0.26 8.68 -10.19
CA THR A 82 1.21 8.32 -9.13
C THR A 82 0.52 7.46 -8.08
N LEU A 83 -0.70 7.82 -7.66
CA LEU A 83 -1.52 7.01 -6.77
C LEU A 83 -1.68 5.59 -7.32
N HIS A 84 -2.14 5.45 -8.57
CA HIS A 84 -2.37 4.14 -9.18
C HIS A 84 -1.09 3.32 -9.28
N THR A 85 -0.01 3.95 -9.76
CA THR A 85 1.28 3.28 -9.89
C THR A 85 1.79 2.77 -8.54
N LEU A 86 1.69 3.58 -7.49
CA LEU A 86 2.13 3.18 -6.15
C LEU A 86 1.21 2.10 -5.56
N ALA A 87 -0.11 2.26 -5.69
CA ALA A 87 -1.08 1.29 -5.19
C ALA A 87 -0.90 -0.09 -5.86
N ASP A 88 -0.69 -0.16 -7.17
CA ASP A 88 -0.41 -1.44 -7.86
C ASP A 88 0.85 -2.13 -7.33
N LYS A 89 1.91 -1.35 -7.11
CA LYS A 89 3.20 -1.88 -6.63
C LYS A 89 3.11 -2.34 -5.18
N VAL A 90 2.42 -1.56 -4.35
CA VAL A 90 2.19 -1.90 -2.94
C VAL A 90 1.23 -3.09 -2.81
N LEU A 91 0.18 -3.18 -3.64
CA LEU A 91 -0.76 -4.31 -3.61
C LEU A 91 -0.05 -5.64 -3.85
N LYS A 92 0.88 -5.67 -4.82
CA LYS A 92 1.72 -6.86 -5.07
C LYS A 92 2.59 -7.28 -3.87
N ARG A 93 2.80 -6.40 -2.89
CA ARG A 93 3.54 -6.70 -1.67
C ARG A 93 2.69 -7.36 -0.58
N LEU A 94 1.37 -7.47 -0.76
CA LEU A 94 0.56 -8.35 0.10
C LEU A 94 0.96 -9.83 -0.06
N ASP A 95 1.54 -10.22 -1.19
CA ASP A 95 2.11 -11.55 -1.46
C ASP A 95 3.63 -11.61 -1.26
N ASP A 96 4.21 -10.70 -0.47
CA ASP A 96 5.65 -10.71 -0.20
C ASP A 96 6.05 -11.88 0.70
N VAL A 97 7.25 -12.42 0.51
CA VAL A 97 7.82 -13.47 1.37
C VAL A 97 8.04 -12.99 2.81
N ALA A 98 8.28 -11.70 2.99
CA ALA A 98 8.57 -11.10 4.28
C ALA A 98 7.28 -10.54 4.90
N ARG A 99 6.84 -11.16 5.99
CA ARG A 99 5.65 -10.76 6.76
C ARG A 99 5.59 -9.26 7.08
N ALA A 100 6.71 -8.67 7.49
CA ALA A 100 6.77 -7.23 7.82
C ALA A 100 6.43 -6.35 6.61
N VAL A 101 6.87 -6.75 5.40
CA VAL A 101 6.57 -6.05 4.15
C VAL A 101 5.08 -6.19 3.80
N ARG A 102 4.50 -7.40 3.98
CA ARG A 102 3.07 -7.66 3.75
C ARG A 102 2.18 -6.75 4.60
N LEU A 103 2.42 -6.72 5.91
CA LEU A 103 1.65 -5.88 6.84
C LEU A 103 1.84 -4.39 6.54
N LYS A 104 3.08 -3.95 6.28
CA LYS A 104 3.34 -2.56 5.90
C LYS A 104 2.60 -2.19 4.61
N ALA A 105 2.53 -3.08 3.63
CA ALA A 105 1.83 -2.84 2.37
C ALA A 105 0.33 -2.62 2.59
N ALA A 106 -0.34 -3.45 3.39
CA ALA A 106 -1.76 -3.28 3.72
C ALA A 106 -2.04 -1.91 4.38
N HIS A 107 -1.18 -1.50 5.32
CA HIS A 107 -1.29 -0.17 5.93
C HIS A 107 -1.05 0.97 4.94
N VAL A 108 -0.08 0.85 4.04
CA VAL A 108 0.21 1.88 3.04
C VAL A 108 -0.95 2.05 2.05
N LEU A 109 -1.60 0.96 1.64
CA LEU A 109 -2.81 1.03 0.80
C LEU A 109 -3.91 1.80 1.51
N SER A 110 -4.13 1.56 2.81
CA SER A 110 -5.08 2.36 3.60
C SER A 110 -4.76 3.84 3.56
N VAL A 111 -3.49 4.22 3.74
CA VAL A 111 -3.08 5.62 3.77
C VAL A 111 -3.22 6.29 2.40
N LEU A 112 -2.87 5.60 1.31
CA LEU A 112 -3.00 6.12 -0.06
C LEU A 112 -4.45 6.47 -0.39
N PHE A 113 -5.41 5.61 -0.02
CA PHE A 113 -6.83 5.83 -0.32
C PHE A 113 -7.57 6.67 0.73
N GLN A 114 -6.99 6.87 1.92
CA GLN A 114 -7.44 7.91 2.85
C GLN A 114 -7.10 9.32 2.37
N ASN A 115 -6.00 9.48 1.63
CA ASN A 115 -5.47 10.77 1.17
C ASN A 115 -5.48 10.84 -0.35
N LEU A 116 -6.67 10.68 -0.94
CA LEU A 116 -6.84 10.77 -2.39
C LEU A 116 -6.39 12.13 -2.93
N PRO A 117 -5.80 12.17 -4.15
CA PRO A 117 -5.42 13.42 -4.78
C PRO A 117 -6.64 14.30 -5.02
N GLU A 118 -6.44 15.62 -4.97
CA GLU A 118 -7.50 16.58 -5.25
C GLU A 118 -8.08 16.34 -6.66
N GLY A 119 -9.40 16.27 -6.76
CA GLY A 119 -10.09 16.00 -8.01
C GLY A 119 -10.07 14.54 -8.48
N TYR A 120 -9.71 13.57 -7.62
CA TYR A 120 -9.84 12.15 -7.94
C TYR A 120 -11.29 11.78 -8.28
N ASP A 121 -11.53 11.39 -9.54
CA ASP A 121 -12.86 11.00 -10.02
C ASP A 121 -13.04 9.47 -9.91
N VAL A 122 -13.84 9.03 -8.95
CA VAL A 122 -14.17 7.61 -8.73
C VAL A 122 -14.87 7.01 -9.95
N THR A 123 -15.72 7.78 -10.64
CA THR A 123 -16.49 7.31 -11.80
C THR A 123 -15.56 6.99 -12.95
N LEU A 124 -14.63 7.89 -13.28
CA LEU A 124 -13.64 7.68 -14.34
C LEU A 124 -12.70 6.52 -14.03
N ASN A 125 -12.45 6.24 -12.75
CA ASN A 125 -11.51 5.21 -12.30
C ASN A 125 -12.22 3.93 -11.78
N THR A 126 -13.50 3.74 -12.10
CA THR A 126 -14.31 2.60 -11.63
C THR A 126 -13.67 1.26 -11.95
N ALA A 127 -13.18 1.06 -13.18
CA ALA A 127 -12.58 -0.21 -13.60
C ALA A 127 -11.31 -0.53 -12.78
N TYR A 128 -10.43 0.48 -12.61
CA TYR A 128 -9.23 0.35 -11.81
C TYR A 128 -9.55 -0.01 -10.35
N LEU A 129 -10.48 0.70 -9.73
CA LEU A 129 -10.89 0.44 -8.34
C LEU A 129 -11.50 -0.96 -8.18
N GLN A 130 -12.25 -1.42 -9.17
CA GLN A 130 -12.81 -2.77 -9.18
C GLN A 130 -11.71 -3.83 -9.22
N ASP A 131 -10.73 -3.69 -10.11
CA ASP A 131 -9.62 -4.63 -10.23
C ASP A 131 -8.75 -4.63 -8.97
N LEU A 132 -8.41 -3.45 -8.44
CA LEU A 132 -7.62 -3.30 -7.22
C LEU A 132 -8.29 -3.97 -6.01
N CYS A 133 -9.58 -3.69 -5.77
CA CYS A 133 -10.32 -4.29 -4.67
C CYS A 133 -10.46 -5.80 -4.86
N LYS A 134 -10.74 -6.26 -6.08
CA LYS A 134 -10.88 -7.69 -6.38
C LYS A 134 -9.59 -8.46 -6.12
N ASP A 135 -8.45 -7.92 -6.54
CA ASP A 135 -7.14 -8.53 -6.32
C ASP A 135 -6.77 -8.54 -4.83
N ALA A 136 -7.25 -7.56 -4.04
CA ALA A 136 -7.07 -7.53 -2.59
C ALA A 136 -7.92 -8.57 -1.84
N LEU A 137 -9.11 -8.89 -2.35
CA LEU A 137 -10.07 -9.77 -1.66
C LEU A 137 -9.47 -11.13 -1.32
N ILE A 138 -8.60 -11.68 -2.17
CA ILE A 138 -7.99 -13.01 -1.93
C ILE A 138 -7.22 -13.09 -0.61
N PHE A 139 -6.70 -11.96 -0.11
CA PHE A 139 -5.92 -11.90 1.13
C PHE A 139 -6.78 -11.90 2.40
N LEU A 140 -8.11 -11.79 2.28
CA LEU A 140 -9.01 -12.04 3.42
C LEU A 140 -9.03 -13.51 3.85
N ASP A 141 -8.51 -14.40 2.99
CA ASP A 141 -8.36 -15.84 3.21
C ASP A 141 -6.91 -16.24 3.52
N ASP A 142 -6.01 -15.28 3.75
CA ASP A 142 -4.58 -15.52 3.97
C ASP A 142 -4.31 -16.30 5.26
N PRO A 143 -3.34 -17.22 5.35
CA PRO A 143 -3.04 -17.90 6.61
C PRO A 143 -2.56 -16.98 7.76
N ASP A 144 -2.09 -15.76 7.48
CA ASP A 144 -1.71 -14.78 8.51
C ASP A 144 -2.91 -13.92 8.93
N GLU A 145 -3.48 -14.20 10.11
CA GLU A 145 -4.64 -13.49 10.66
C GLU A 145 -4.42 -11.97 10.75
N GLN A 146 -3.19 -11.51 11.07
CA GLN A 146 -2.92 -10.07 11.14
C GLN A 146 -2.91 -9.41 9.76
N LEU A 147 -2.55 -10.16 8.71
CA LEU A 147 -2.67 -9.66 7.35
C LEU A 147 -4.13 -9.61 6.92
N GLN A 148 -4.92 -10.65 7.24
CA GLN A 148 -6.36 -10.65 6.97
C GLN A 148 -7.02 -9.42 7.61
N GLU A 149 -6.73 -9.14 8.89
CA GLU A 149 -7.22 -7.96 9.61
C GLU A 149 -6.79 -6.66 8.92
N ALA A 150 -5.50 -6.51 8.61
CA ALA A 150 -4.99 -5.29 7.98
C ALA A 150 -5.59 -5.03 6.58
N VAL A 151 -5.82 -6.08 5.79
CA VAL A 151 -6.50 -5.99 4.49
C VAL A 151 -7.99 -5.70 4.68
N CYS A 152 -8.65 -6.31 5.67
CA CYS A 152 -10.03 -6.02 6.00
C CYS A 152 -10.21 -4.55 6.37
N GLU A 153 -9.37 -4.00 7.26
CA GLU A 153 -9.41 -2.58 7.62
C GLU A 153 -9.24 -1.65 6.41
N TRP A 154 -8.35 -2.02 5.47
CA TRP A 154 -8.19 -1.25 4.24
C TRP A 154 -9.47 -1.28 3.40
N LEU A 155 -10.06 -2.46 3.18
CA LEU A 155 -11.31 -2.59 2.43
C LEU A 155 -12.47 -1.87 3.13
N GLU A 156 -12.52 -1.86 4.46
CA GLU A 156 -13.49 -1.06 5.21
C GLU A 156 -13.35 0.44 4.91
N ARG A 157 -12.12 0.95 4.74
CA ARG A 157 -11.89 2.35 4.32
C ARG A 157 -12.30 2.58 2.87
N MET A 158 -12.11 1.59 1.99
CA MET A 158 -12.57 1.65 0.60
C MET A 158 -14.09 1.78 0.48
N LYS A 159 -14.85 1.47 1.54
CA LYS A 159 -16.29 1.77 1.60
C LYS A 159 -16.61 3.25 1.38
N VAL A 160 -15.76 4.17 1.85
CA VAL A 160 -15.98 5.62 1.67
C VAL A 160 -15.61 6.05 0.24
N VAL A 161 -14.70 5.32 -0.41
CA VAL A 161 -14.19 5.63 -1.75
C VAL A 161 -15.08 5.05 -2.84
N CYS A 162 -15.45 3.77 -2.74
CA CYS A 162 -16.19 3.04 -3.76
C CYS A 162 -17.14 1.98 -3.17
N PRO A 163 -18.19 2.41 -2.43
CA PRO A 163 -19.07 1.50 -1.69
C PRO A 163 -19.78 0.48 -2.61
N ASP A 164 -20.33 0.93 -3.73
CA ASP A 164 -21.09 0.07 -4.65
C ASP A 164 -20.20 -0.98 -5.32
N ILE A 165 -18.98 -0.59 -5.72
CA ILE A 165 -17.98 -1.48 -6.31
C ILE A 165 -17.61 -2.57 -5.30
N LEU A 166 -17.27 -2.17 -4.07
CA LEU A 166 -16.83 -3.09 -3.04
C LEU A 166 -17.96 -4.06 -2.63
N MET A 167 -19.19 -3.56 -2.44
CA MET A 167 -20.33 -4.42 -2.08
C MET A 167 -20.59 -5.47 -3.16
N LYS A 168 -20.63 -5.05 -4.43
CA LYS A 168 -20.86 -5.97 -5.56
C LYS A 168 -19.79 -7.05 -5.64
N LEU A 169 -18.52 -6.68 -5.45
CA LEU A 169 -17.41 -7.63 -5.43
C LEU A 169 -17.55 -8.64 -4.29
N LEU A 170 -17.79 -8.17 -3.06
CA LEU A 170 -17.97 -9.04 -1.90
C LEU A 170 -19.13 -10.01 -2.08
N GLU A 171 -20.28 -9.57 -2.57
CA GLU A 171 -21.43 -10.46 -2.83
C GLU A 171 -21.12 -11.49 -3.93
N SER A 172 -20.35 -11.10 -4.95
CA SER A 172 -19.97 -12.02 -6.04
C SER A 172 -18.87 -13.02 -5.67
N GLU A 173 -17.97 -12.66 -4.74
CA GLU A 173 -16.80 -13.47 -4.38
C GLU A 173 -16.98 -14.23 -3.04
N ALA A 174 -17.96 -13.86 -2.21
CA ALA A 174 -18.20 -14.43 -0.87
C ALA A 174 -18.21 -15.97 -0.83
N HIS A 175 -18.74 -16.62 -1.86
CA HIS A 175 -18.85 -18.08 -1.93
C HIS A 175 -17.51 -18.80 -2.19
N LYS A 176 -16.45 -18.07 -2.53
CA LYS A 176 -15.12 -18.63 -2.84
C LYS A 176 -14.20 -18.70 -1.63
N PHE A 177 -14.54 -17.98 -0.55
CA PHE A 177 -13.71 -17.92 0.65
C PHE A 177 -13.74 -19.23 1.42
N ARG A 178 -12.56 -19.71 1.84
CA ARG A 178 -12.41 -20.83 2.76
C ARG A 178 -12.83 -20.42 4.16
N ASN A 179 -12.49 -19.20 4.60
CA ASN A 179 -12.93 -18.63 5.85
C ASN A 179 -13.84 -17.42 5.61
N ALA A 180 -15.13 -17.70 5.47
CA ALA A 180 -16.11 -16.67 5.17
C ALA A 180 -16.36 -15.68 6.33
N HIS A 181 -15.81 -15.90 7.54
CA HIS A 181 -16.12 -15.07 8.69
C HIS A 181 -15.75 -13.59 8.48
N ILE A 182 -14.52 -13.32 8.04
CA ILE A 182 -14.05 -11.94 7.82
C ILE A 182 -14.82 -11.28 6.68
N CYS A 183 -15.05 -12.00 5.58
CA CYS A 183 -15.87 -11.50 4.48
C CYS A 183 -17.31 -11.19 4.91
N HIS A 184 -17.93 -12.04 5.74
CA HIS A 184 -19.28 -11.81 6.26
C HIS A 184 -19.34 -10.62 7.22
N THR A 185 -18.32 -10.47 8.08
CA THR A 185 -18.19 -9.29 8.95
C THR A 185 -18.11 -8.02 8.10
N LEU A 186 -17.25 -8.01 7.07
CA LEU A 186 -17.11 -6.87 6.17
C LEU A 186 -18.44 -6.54 5.44
N ILE A 187 -19.14 -7.54 4.88
CA ILE A 187 -20.46 -7.35 4.25
C ILE A 187 -21.47 -6.77 5.25
N THR A 188 -21.48 -7.26 6.49
CA THR A 188 -22.38 -6.78 7.54
C THR A 188 -22.08 -5.32 7.87
N THR A 189 -20.81 -4.98 8.10
CA THR A 189 -20.35 -3.59 8.32
C THR A 189 -20.73 -2.69 7.14
N MET A 190 -20.66 -3.19 5.90
CA MET A 190 -21.08 -2.45 4.71
C MET A 190 -22.57 -2.10 4.72
N LYS A 191 -23.44 -3.06 5.06
CA LYS A 191 -24.90 -2.89 5.09
C LYS A 191 -25.37 -1.92 6.19
N THR A 192 -24.68 -1.87 7.33
CA THR A 192 -25.11 -1.02 8.46
C THR A 192 -24.98 0.50 8.21
N LEU A 193 -24.04 0.99 7.38
CA LEU A 193 -23.99 2.45 7.06
C LEU A 193 -25.05 2.89 6.03
N HIS A 194 -25.71 1.98 5.31
CA HIS A 194 -26.79 2.40 4.39
C HIS A 194 -28.06 2.85 5.14
N LEU A 195 -28.05 2.83 6.47
CA LEU A 195 -29.17 3.15 7.36
C LEU A 195 -28.96 4.44 8.19
N THR A 196 -27.90 5.21 7.92
CA THR A 196 -27.59 6.52 8.55
C THR A 196 -27.30 7.55 7.49
#